data_AF-A0A9D1TRN6-F1
#
_entry.id   AF-A0A9D1TRN6-F1
#
_cell.length_a   1.000
_cell.length_b   1.000
_cell.length_c   1.000
_cell.angle_alpha   90.00
_cell.angle_beta   90.00
_cell.angle_gamma   90.00
#
_symmetry.space_group_name_H-M   'P 1'
#
loop_
_entity.id
_entity.type
_entity.pdbx_description
1 polymer ?
#
loop_
_entity_poly.entity_id
_entity_poly.type
_entity_poly.pdbx_seq_one_letter_code
_entity_poly.pdbx_strand_id
1 'polypeptide(L)'
;MKFGKKYKASLTEVDVKKVYEPAAAIENAIATAKAKFDETIELHVRLGVDPRQADQQVRGTVVLPNGTGKKVKVLVIAKGDKADAAKEAGADIVGAEEIIQKILSENFLDFDVCITSPDMMGQMGRVARILGPKGLMPSPKSGTVTPDVAKAVRDSKAGKVEYRLDKTAIIHCPIGKKSFGREKLLENYNTLM
;
A
#
# COMPACT_ATOMS: atom_id res chain seq x y z
N MET A 1 -5.49 -7.91 -31.56
CA MET A 1 -4.97 -8.85 -30.53
C MET A 1 -6.00 -9.96 -30.30
N LYS A 2 -5.60 -11.25 -30.32
CA LYS A 2 -6.51 -12.36 -29.98
C LYS A 2 -6.52 -12.53 -28.45
N PHE A 3 -7.64 -12.24 -27.81
CA PHE A 3 -7.80 -12.44 -26.36
C PHE A 3 -8.12 -13.90 -26.00
N GLY A 4 -7.74 -14.31 -24.79
CA GLY A 4 -8.01 -15.65 -24.24
C GLY A 4 -9.49 -15.89 -23.95
N LYS A 5 -9.87 -17.18 -23.80
CA LYS A 5 -11.27 -17.61 -23.62
C LYS A 5 -11.94 -16.97 -22.38
N LYS A 6 -11.24 -16.95 -21.24
CA LYS A 6 -11.76 -16.37 -19.99
C LYS A 6 -12.03 -14.86 -20.09
N TYR A 7 -11.11 -14.13 -20.73
CA TYR A 7 -11.25 -12.68 -20.93
C TYR A 7 -12.47 -12.35 -21.79
N LYS A 8 -12.67 -13.07 -22.90
CA LYS A 8 -13.83 -12.88 -23.77
C LYS A 8 -15.15 -13.16 -23.04
N ALA A 9 -15.19 -14.18 -22.18
CA ALA A 9 -16.37 -14.49 -21.38
C ALA A 9 -16.66 -13.42 -20.32
N SER A 10 -15.66 -12.87 -19.66
CA SER A 10 -15.87 -11.76 -18.71
C SER A 10 -16.29 -10.46 -19.40
N LEU A 11 -15.79 -10.19 -20.61
CA LEU A 11 -16.21 -9.01 -21.40
C LEU A 11 -17.68 -9.06 -21.82
N THR A 12 -18.26 -10.25 -22.01
CA THR A 12 -19.69 -10.37 -22.33
C THR A 12 -20.58 -10.15 -21.10
N GLU A 13 -20.03 -10.24 -19.89
CA GLU A 13 -20.75 -10.04 -18.63
C GLU A 13 -20.80 -8.56 -18.21
N VAL A 14 -20.00 -7.69 -18.82
CA VAL A 14 -19.89 -6.27 -18.46
C VAL A 14 -20.01 -5.38 -19.69
N ASP A 15 -21.00 -4.48 -19.69
CA ASP A 15 -21.09 -3.41 -20.70
C ASP A 15 -20.06 -2.30 -20.39
N VAL A 16 -19.03 -2.19 -21.22
CA VAL A 16 -17.94 -1.22 -21.08
C VAL A 16 -18.35 0.24 -21.36
N LYS A 17 -19.52 0.48 -21.97
CA LYS A 17 -20.00 1.84 -22.25
C LYS A 17 -20.92 2.38 -21.16
N LYS A 18 -21.45 1.50 -20.33
CA LYS A 18 -22.36 1.86 -19.23
C LYS A 18 -21.55 2.39 -18.04
N VAL A 19 -22.01 3.49 -17.47
CA VAL A 19 -21.56 3.95 -16.15
C VAL A 19 -22.36 3.19 -15.09
N TYR A 20 -21.65 2.49 -14.21
CA TYR A 20 -22.25 1.73 -13.11
C TYR A 20 -22.14 2.51 -11.81
N GLU A 21 -23.16 2.36 -10.96
CA GLU A 21 -23.05 2.75 -9.55
C GLU A 21 -21.96 1.91 -8.85
N PRO A 22 -21.22 2.47 -7.87
CA PRO A 22 -20.08 1.81 -7.26
C PRO A 22 -20.38 0.40 -6.73
N ALA A 23 -21.55 0.20 -6.12
CA ALA A 23 -21.94 -1.09 -5.60
C ALA A 23 -22.10 -2.16 -6.69
N ALA A 24 -22.71 -1.80 -7.82
CA ALA A 24 -22.86 -2.72 -8.96
C ALA A 24 -21.53 -2.96 -9.68
N ALA A 25 -20.66 -1.95 -9.75
CA ALA A 25 -19.32 -2.08 -10.31
C ALA A 25 -18.47 -3.08 -9.50
N ILE A 26 -18.54 -3.01 -8.17
CA ILE A 26 -17.82 -3.93 -7.27
C ILE A 26 -18.33 -5.36 -7.43
N GLU A 27 -19.65 -5.57 -7.54
CA GLU A 27 -20.21 -6.91 -7.80
C GLU A 27 -19.70 -7.50 -9.12
N ASN A 28 -19.70 -6.69 -10.18
CA ASN A 28 -19.16 -7.10 -11.48
C ASN A 28 -17.67 -7.44 -11.39
N ALA A 29 -16.87 -6.66 -10.64
CA ALA A 29 -15.46 -6.93 -10.43
C ALA A 29 -15.23 -8.27 -9.71
N ILE A 30 -16.03 -8.59 -8.70
CA ILE A 30 -15.99 -9.88 -7.99
C ILE A 30 -16.41 -11.04 -8.90
N ALA A 31 -17.48 -10.87 -9.68
CA ALA A 31 -18.00 -11.91 -10.58
C ALA A 31 -17.03 -12.25 -11.73
N THR A 32 -16.34 -11.23 -12.25
CA THR A 32 -15.40 -11.39 -13.38
C THR A 32 -14.00 -11.85 -12.97
N ALA A 33 -13.69 -11.85 -11.67
CA ALA A 33 -12.48 -12.41 -11.07
C ALA A 33 -12.51 -13.96 -11.13
N LYS A 34 -11.94 -14.52 -12.20
CA LYS A 34 -11.97 -15.96 -12.55
C LYS A 34 -10.62 -16.68 -12.38
N ALA A 35 -9.67 -16.07 -11.67
CA ALA A 35 -8.39 -16.71 -11.35
C ALA A 35 -8.58 -17.78 -10.25
N LYS A 36 -7.54 -18.61 -10.08
CA LYS A 36 -7.54 -19.68 -9.05
C LYS A 36 -7.13 -19.18 -7.66
N PHE A 37 -6.49 -18.01 -7.60
CA PHE A 37 -6.04 -17.39 -6.36
C PHE A 37 -6.97 -16.22 -5.99
N ASP A 38 -6.84 -15.71 -4.76
CA ASP A 38 -7.64 -14.59 -4.29
C ASP A 38 -7.14 -13.26 -4.89
N GLU A 39 -7.85 -12.83 -5.93
CA GLU A 39 -7.54 -11.64 -6.74
C GLU A 39 -7.67 -10.36 -5.91
N THR A 40 -6.76 -9.42 -6.16
CA THR A 40 -6.85 -8.07 -5.58
C THR A 40 -7.79 -7.23 -6.44
N ILE A 41 -8.74 -6.55 -5.81
CA ILE A 41 -9.58 -5.55 -6.45
C ILE A 41 -8.91 -4.19 -6.27
N GLU A 42 -8.68 -3.49 -7.37
CA GLU A 42 -8.03 -2.18 -7.41
C GLU A 42 -8.98 -1.10 -7.94
N LEU A 43 -8.85 0.10 -7.40
CA LEU A 43 -9.48 1.32 -7.88
C LEU A 43 -8.46 2.13 -8.68
N HIS A 44 -8.87 2.59 -9.86
CA HIS A 44 -8.08 3.48 -10.70
C HIS A 44 -8.83 4.79 -10.88
N VAL A 45 -8.24 5.89 -10.41
CA VAL A 45 -8.85 7.22 -10.48
C VAL A 45 -7.99 8.09 -11.37
N ARG A 46 -8.55 8.53 -12.50
CA ARG A 46 -7.91 9.51 -13.37
C ARG A 46 -8.21 10.91 -12.87
N LEU A 47 -7.16 11.65 -12.53
CA LEU A 47 -7.26 13.05 -12.12
C LEU A 47 -7.02 13.99 -13.30
N GLY A 48 -7.60 15.18 -13.23
CA GLY A 48 -7.45 16.25 -14.22
C GLY A 48 -6.25 17.17 -13.98
N VAL A 49 -5.23 16.69 -13.27
CA VAL A 49 -4.07 17.48 -12.84
C VAL A 49 -2.83 17.14 -13.66
N ASP A 50 -1.86 18.06 -13.75
CA ASP A 50 -0.58 17.85 -14.43
C ASP A 50 0.46 17.26 -13.45
N PRO A 51 0.86 15.98 -13.61
CA PRO A 51 1.80 15.33 -12.71
C PRO A 51 3.24 15.90 -12.81
N ARG A 52 3.51 16.80 -13.75
CA ARG A 52 4.81 17.48 -13.88
C ARG A 52 4.90 18.73 -12.98
N GLN A 53 3.76 19.27 -12.55
CA GLN A 53 3.69 20.46 -11.71
C GLN A 53 3.70 20.07 -10.23
N ALA A 54 4.66 20.60 -9.47
CA ALA A 54 4.91 20.16 -8.10
C ALA A 54 3.75 20.48 -7.14
N ASP A 55 3.03 21.58 -7.39
CA ASP A 55 1.84 22.03 -6.67
C ASP A 55 0.58 21.21 -7.00
N GLN A 56 0.58 20.51 -8.15
CA GLN A 56 -0.51 19.64 -8.58
C GLN A 56 -0.29 18.16 -8.24
N GLN A 57 0.83 17.83 -7.57
CA GLN A 57 1.16 16.48 -7.17
C GLN A 57 0.23 15.99 -6.06
N VAL A 58 -0.57 14.97 -6.34
CA VAL A 58 -1.39 14.31 -5.32
C VAL A 58 -0.64 13.12 -4.72
N ARG A 59 -0.48 13.14 -3.39
CA ARG A 59 0.07 12.04 -2.60
C ARG A 59 -0.56 12.05 -1.22
N GLY A 60 -0.98 10.88 -0.75
CA GLY A 60 -1.59 10.74 0.57
C GLY A 60 -1.49 9.32 1.10
N THR A 61 -1.95 9.16 2.34
CA THR A 61 -2.09 7.84 2.95
C THR A 61 -3.45 7.76 3.63
N VAL A 62 -4.09 6.60 3.54
CA VAL A 62 -5.34 6.33 4.23
C VAL A 62 -5.30 4.94 4.86
N VAL A 63 -5.95 4.76 5.99
CA VAL A 63 -6.15 3.45 6.60
C VAL A 63 -7.51 2.94 6.15
N LEU A 64 -7.52 1.81 5.44
CA LEU A 64 -8.77 1.18 5.01
C LEU A 64 -9.42 0.45 6.20
N PRO A 65 -10.72 0.62 6.47
CA PRO A 65 -11.38 0.02 7.63
C PRO A 65 -11.34 -1.51 7.63
N ASN A 66 -11.34 -2.14 6.46
CA ASN A 66 -11.24 -3.58 6.30
C ASN A 66 -9.84 -4.05 5.87
N GLY A 67 -8.87 -3.13 5.80
CA GLY A 67 -7.52 -3.39 5.31
C GLY A 67 -7.46 -3.80 3.82
N THR A 68 -6.32 -4.34 3.40
CA THR A 68 -6.07 -4.74 1.99
C THR A 68 -6.08 -6.26 1.77
N GLY A 69 -6.12 -7.05 2.85
CA GLY A 69 -6.04 -8.51 2.82
C GLY A 69 -4.62 -9.05 2.57
N LYS A 70 -3.62 -8.18 2.39
CA LYS A 70 -2.20 -8.58 2.34
C LYS A 70 -1.63 -8.59 3.75
N LYS A 71 -0.97 -9.69 4.14
CA LYS A 71 -0.10 -9.69 5.33
C LYS A 71 1.14 -8.86 5.03
N VAL A 72 1.27 -7.71 5.68
CA VAL A 72 2.39 -6.79 5.51
C VAL A 72 3.45 -7.12 6.56
N LYS A 73 4.68 -7.42 6.12
CA LYS A 73 5.83 -7.53 7.02
C LYS A 73 6.37 -6.14 7.33
N VAL A 74 6.33 -5.75 8.61
CA VAL A 74 6.75 -4.43 9.09
C VAL A 74 8.11 -4.53 9.77
N LEU A 75 9.09 -3.83 9.21
CA LEU A 75 10.41 -3.58 9.81
C LEU A 75 10.38 -2.24 10.54
N VAL A 76 10.84 -2.22 11.78
CA VAL A 76 11.05 -1.00 12.56
C VAL A 76 12.52 -0.79 12.86
N ILE A 77 13.01 0.42 12.56
CA ILE A 77 14.35 0.88 12.88
C ILE A 77 14.26 1.96 13.96
N ALA A 78 14.50 1.57 15.22
CA ALA A 78 14.40 2.43 16.39
C ALA A 78 15.30 1.91 17.54
N LYS A 79 15.58 2.76 18.53
CA LYS A 79 16.37 2.41 19.73
C LYS A 79 15.58 2.64 21.02
N GLY A 80 15.98 1.96 22.09
CA GLY A 80 15.42 2.11 23.44
C GLY A 80 13.91 1.83 23.49
N ASP A 81 13.19 2.64 24.25
CA ASP A 81 11.75 2.48 24.52
C ASP A 81 10.89 2.38 23.24
N LYS A 82 11.30 3.05 22.16
CA LYS A 82 10.60 3.00 20.87
C LYS A 82 10.71 1.64 20.20
N ALA A 83 11.83 0.94 20.39
CA ALA A 83 12.02 -0.41 19.88
C ALA A 83 11.13 -1.39 20.64
N ASP A 84 11.02 -1.26 21.95
CA ASP A 84 10.17 -2.13 22.77
C ASP A 84 8.69 -1.88 22.47
N ALA A 85 8.26 -0.62 22.38
CA ALA A 85 6.90 -0.27 21.95
C ALA A 85 6.54 -0.81 20.56
N ALA A 86 7.51 -0.89 19.64
CA ALA A 86 7.31 -1.47 18.32
C ALA A 86 7.12 -2.99 18.36
N LYS A 87 7.88 -3.70 19.20
CA LYS A 87 7.72 -5.15 19.42
C LYS A 87 6.34 -5.44 20.01
N GLU A 88 5.92 -4.66 21.02
CA GLU A 88 4.60 -4.80 21.64
C GLU A 88 3.46 -4.48 20.66
N ALA A 89 3.66 -3.52 19.75
CA ALA A 89 2.71 -3.22 18.68
C ALA A 89 2.64 -4.31 17.59
N GLY A 90 3.51 -5.33 17.67
CA GLY A 90 3.52 -6.47 16.79
C GLY A 90 4.35 -6.27 15.53
N ALA A 91 5.40 -5.45 15.53
CA ALA A 91 6.35 -5.37 14.42
C ALA A 91 7.02 -6.74 14.18
N ASP A 92 7.23 -7.11 12.92
CA ASP A 92 7.79 -8.41 12.56
C ASP A 92 9.31 -8.45 12.76
N ILE A 93 9.97 -7.31 12.52
CA ILE A 93 11.41 -7.14 12.71
C ILE A 93 11.63 -5.79 13.39
N VAL A 94 12.41 -5.79 14.46
CA VAL A 94 12.82 -4.56 15.16
C VAL A 94 14.33 -4.58 15.34
N GLY A 95 14.99 -3.49 15.00
CA GLY A 95 16.42 -3.32 15.23
C GLY A 95 16.90 -1.90 15.02
N ALA A 96 18.21 -1.70 15.03
CA ALA A 96 18.84 -0.40 14.84
C ALA A 96 19.98 -0.50 13.80
N GLU A 97 21.22 -0.27 14.23
CA GLU A 97 22.40 -0.20 13.36
C GLU A 97 22.75 -1.54 12.70
N GLU A 98 22.51 -2.64 13.41
CA GLU A 98 22.75 -3.99 12.94
C GLU A 98 21.87 -4.36 11.74
N ILE A 99 20.60 -3.94 11.75
CA ILE A 99 19.70 -4.14 10.61
C ILE A 99 20.11 -3.25 9.44
N ILE A 100 20.53 -2.01 9.70
CA ILE A 100 21.04 -1.12 8.65
C ILE A 100 22.28 -1.75 7.97
N GLN A 101 23.21 -2.29 8.75
CA GLN A 101 24.39 -2.99 8.21
C GLN A 101 23.99 -4.25 7.44
N LYS A 102 23.00 -5.01 7.92
CA LYS A 102 22.47 -6.17 7.20
C LYS A 102 21.84 -5.80 5.86
N ILE A 103 21.11 -4.70 5.79
CA ILE A 103 20.56 -4.17 4.51
C ILE A 103 21.71 -3.79 3.56
N LEU A 104 22.77 -3.17 4.06
CA LEU A 104 23.93 -2.77 3.25
C LEU A 104 24.75 -3.95 2.73
N SER A 105 25.06 -4.90 3.60
CA SER A 105 26.00 -5.99 3.30
C SER A 105 25.32 -7.18 2.62
N GLU A 106 24.09 -7.52 3.04
CA GLU A 106 23.38 -8.73 2.58
C GLU A 106 22.20 -8.41 1.65
N ASN A 107 21.96 -7.13 1.35
CA ASN A 107 20.79 -6.69 0.58
C ASN A 107 19.47 -7.23 1.17
N PHE A 108 19.39 -7.24 2.50
CA PHE A 108 18.24 -7.76 3.23
C PHE A 108 16.99 -6.91 2.99
N LEU A 109 15.99 -7.49 2.34
CA LEU A 109 14.78 -6.79 1.89
C LEU A 109 13.51 -7.62 2.09
N ASP A 110 13.52 -8.55 3.05
CA ASP A 110 12.35 -9.37 3.38
C ASP A 110 11.36 -8.63 4.30
N PHE A 111 10.92 -7.45 3.86
CA PHE A 111 9.89 -6.65 4.51
C PHE A 111 9.15 -5.79 3.48
N ASP A 112 7.91 -5.43 3.78
CA ASP A 112 7.05 -4.62 2.90
C ASP A 112 7.03 -3.14 3.32
N VAL A 113 7.17 -2.85 4.61
CA VAL A 113 7.11 -1.49 5.17
C VAL A 113 8.26 -1.29 6.14
N CYS A 114 9.01 -0.20 5.97
CA CYS A 114 10.02 0.24 6.91
C CYS A 114 9.51 1.48 7.67
N ILE A 115 9.53 1.41 9.00
CA ILE A 115 9.17 2.50 9.91
C ILE A 115 10.39 2.87 10.71
N THR A 116 10.62 4.16 10.94
CA THR A 116 11.75 4.62 11.73
C THR A 116 11.39 5.81 12.61
N SER A 117 12.17 6.01 13.66
CA SER A 117 12.08 7.19 14.50
C SER A 117 12.91 8.34 13.92
N PRO A 118 12.55 9.61 14.15
CA PRO A 118 13.27 10.77 13.60
C PRO A 118 14.77 10.79 13.96
N ASP A 119 15.13 10.29 15.13
CA ASP A 119 16.51 10.16 15.63
C ASP A 119 17.39 9.20 14.81
N MET A 120 16.79 8.23 14.12
CA MET A 120 17.51 7.23 13.32
C MET A 120 17.63 7.61 11.84
N MET A 121 16.99 8.70 11.40
CA MET A 121 16.98 9.12 9.99
C MET A 121 18.36 9.44 9.43
N GLY A 122 19.27 9.98 10.25
CA GLY A 122 20.66 10.25 9.82
C GLY A 122 21.38 8.98 9.36
N GLN A 123 21.09 7.84 9.98
CA GLN A 123 21.68 6.55 9.63
C GLN A 123 21.01 5.91 8.42
N MET A 124 19.71 6.16 8.22
CA MET A 124 18.94 5.67 7.06
C MET A 124 19.46 6.21 5.73
N GLY A 125 20.16 7.35 5.73
CA GLY A 125 20.81 7.89 4.53
C GLY A 125 21.78 6.89 3.86
N ARG A 126 22.40 6.00 4.64
CA ARG A 126 23.34 4.98 4.12
C ARG A 126 22.63 3.95 3.22
N VAL A 127 21.41 3.56 3.58
CA VAL A 127 20.60 2.55 2.85
C VAL A 127 19.66 3.17 1.81
N ALA A 128 19.62 4.50 1.70
CA ALA A 128 18.70 5.22 0.81
C ALA A 128 18.85 4.80 -0.66
N ARG A 129 20.07 4.49 -1.12
CA ARG A 129 20.33 4.01 -2.50
C ARG A 129 19.71 2.64 -2.79
N ILE A 130 19.53 1.82 -1.75
CA ILE A 130 18.96 0.46 -1.86
C ILE A 130 17.43 0.53 -1.69
N LEU A 131 16.96 1.20 -0.63
CA LEU A 131 15.53 1.25 -0.29
C LEU A 131 14.73 2.23 -1.16
N GLY A 132 15.36 3.32 -1.61
CA GLY A 132 14.71 4.39 -2.38
C GLY A 132 14.08 3.90 -3.68
N PRO A 133 14.82 3.24 -4.60
CA PRO A 133 14.28 2.73 -5.86
C PRO A 133 13.16 1.69 -5.67
N LYS A 134 13.13 1.01 -4.51
CA LYS A 134 12.13 -0.01 -4.17
C LYS A 134 10.91 0.56 -3.45
N GLY A 135 10.89 1.86 -3.17
CA GLY A 135 9.80 2.50 -2.42
C GLY A 135 9.74 2.10 -0.95
N LEU A 136 10.77 1.45 -0.41
CA LEU A 136 10.83 0.97 0.98
C LEU A 136 11.45 2.01 1.92
N MET A 137 11.91 3.14 1.40
CA MET A 137 12.53 4.20 2.20
C MET A 137 11.46 4.88 3.08
N PRO A 138 11.65 4.95 4.42
CA PRO A 138 10.75 5.68 5.28
C PRO A 138 10.66 7.16 4.89
N SER A 139 9.46 7.73 4.97
CA SER A 139 9.26 9.15 4.70
C SER A 139 8.30 9.80 5.71
N PRO A 140 8.53 11.06 6.12
CA PRO A 140 7.56 11.79 6.93
C PRO A 140 6.21 11.93 6.23
N LYS A 141 6.23 12.06 4.89
CA LYS A 141 5.02 12.18 4.05
C LYS A 141 4.14 10.93 4.08
N SER A 142 4.73 9.75 4.19
CA SER A 142 3.99 8.48 4.36
C SER A 142 3.64 8.20 5.82
N GLY A 143 4.07 9.06 6.76
CA GLY A 143 3.92 8.84 8.20
C GLY A 143 4.72 7.65 8.73
N THR A 144 5.71 7.17 7.98
CA THR A 144 6.60 6.07 8.41
C THR A 144 7.86 6.57 9.10
N VAL A 145 8.06 7.89 9.16
CA VAL A 145 8.99 8.57 10.06
C VAL A 145 8.16 9.24 11.14
N THR A 146 8.14 8.69 12.34
CA THR A 146 7.28 9.19 13.43
C THR A 146 7.90 8.91 14.81
N PRO A 147 7.70 9.81 15.80
CA PRO A 147 7.99 9.49 17.19
C PRO A 147 7.08 8.38 17.75
N ASP A 148 5.84 8.28 17.29
CA ASP A 148 4.87 7.26 17.70
C ASP A 148 4.96 6.03 16.80
N VAL A 149 5.97 5.21 17.06
CA VAL A 149 6.30 4.02 16.26
C VAL A 149 5.22 2.93 16.44
N ALA A 150 4.68 2.78 17.64
CA ALA A 150 3.65 1.78 17.94
C ALA A 150 2.38 2.00 17.10
N LYS A 151 1.91 3.25 17.01
CA LYS A 151 0.76 3.58 16.16
C LYS A 151 1.05 3.31 14.69
N ALA A 152 2.22 3.72 14.18
CA ALA A 152 2.57 3.48 12.78
C ALA A 152 2.65 1.99 12.42
N VAL A 153 3.11 1.14 13.35
CA VAL A 153 3.08 -0.32 13.17
C VAL A 153 1.64 -0.82 13.06
N ARG A 154 0.76 -0.42 13.99
CA ARG A 154 -0.66 -0.83 13.97
C ARG A 154 -1.36 -0.37 12.69
N ASP A 155 -1.18 0.88 12.29
CA ASP A 155 -1.78 1.44 11.07
C ASP A 155 -1.29 0.68 9.83
N SER A 156 0.02 0.37 9.77
CA SER A 156 0.59 -0.37 8.64
C SER A 156 0.06 -1.80 8.55
N LYS A 157 -0.13 -2.47 9.70
CA LYS A 157 -0.75 -3.80 9.77
C LYS A 157 -2.26 -3.78 9.54
N ALA A 158 -2.93 -2.68 9.86
CA ALA A 158 -4.35 -2.47 9.59
C ALA A 158 -4.67 -2.23 8.10
N GLY A 159 -3.64 -2.15 7.24
CA GLY A 159 -3.82 -1.96 5.80
C GLY A 159 -3.82 -0.50 5.38
N LYS A 160 -2.95 0.31 5.99
CA LYS A 160 -2.62 1.65 5.48
C LYS A 160 -2.14 1.55 4.02
N VAL A 161 -2.81 2.28 3.14
CA VAL A 161 -2.47 2.40 1.72
C VAL A 161 -1.86 3.77 1.48
N GLU A 162 -0.69 3.81 0.84
CA GLU A 162 -0.15 5.03 0.25
C GLU A 162 -0.62 5.12 -1.21
N TYR A 163 -1.14 6.28 -1.59
CA TYR A 163 -1.47 6.57 -2.97
C TYR A 163 -0.67 7.77 -3.47
N ARG A 164 -0.24 7.68 -4.73
CA ARG A 164 0.52 8.73 -5.41
C ARG A 164 0.06 8.79 -6.85
N LEU A 165 -0.02 10.01 -7.37
CA LEU A 165 -0.22 10.26 -8.77
C LEU A 165 0.93 9.71 -9.61
N ASP A 166 0.61 8.94 -10.65
CA ASP A 166 1.58 8.47 -11.63
C ASP A 166 1.87 9.53 -12.72
N LYS A 167 2.77 9.20 -13.67
CA LYS A 167 3.10 10.08 -14.79
C LYS A 167 1.95 10.30 -15.79
N THR A 168 0.87 9.51 -15.71
CA THR A 168 -0.32 9.59 -16.57
C THR A 168 -1.52 10.24 -15.88
N ALA A 169 -1.30 10.82 -14.70
CA ALA A 169 -2.32 11.44 -13.85
C ALA A 169 -3.37 10.43 -13.33
N ILE A 170 -2.96 9.18 -13.10
CA ILE A 170 -3.80 8.11 -12.54
C ILE A 170 -3.29 7.75 -11.13
N ILE A 171 -4.23 7.61 -10.20
CA ILE A 171 -4.01 7.01 -8.89
C ILE A 171 -4.45 5.54 -8.97
N HIS A 172 -3.60 4.65 -8.48
CA HIS A 172 -3.87 3.23 -8.36
C HIS A 172 -3.93 2.85 -6.87
N CYS A 173 -5.07 2.32 -6.41
CA CYS A 173 -5.26 1.95 -5.02
C CYS A 173 -5.86 0.55 -4.90
N PRO A 174 -5.19 -0.41 -4.23
CA PRO A 174 -5.82 -1.67 -3.86
C PRO A 174 -6.88 -1.41 -2.78
N ILE A 175 -8.12 -1.80 -3.04
CA ILE A 175 -9.24 -1.63 -2.10
C ILE A 175 -9.58 -2.91 -1.33
N GLY A 176 -8.97 -4.05 -1.70
CA GLY A 176 -9.11 -5.30 -0.96
C GLY A 176 -8.98 -6.53 -1.85
N LYS A 177 -9.43 -7.66 -1.33
CA LYS A 177 -9.45 -8.95 -2.03
C LYS A 177 -10.86 -9.30 -2.51
N LYS A 178 -10.96 -10.14 -3.55
CA LYS A 178 -12.24 -10.70 -3.99
C LYS A 178 -12.98 -11.37 -2.83
N SER A 179 -12.25 -12.07 -1.95
CA SER A 179 -12.79 -12.74 -0.77
C SER A 179 -13.44 -11.81 0.27
N PHE A 180 -13.24 -10.49 0.20
CA PHE A 180 -13.82 -9.54 1.15
C PHE A 180 -15.34 -9.39 0.96
N GLY A 181 -15.85 -9.71 -0.23
CA GLY A 181 -17.24 -9.52 -0.58
C GLY A 181 -17.60 -8.05 -0.84
N ARG A 182 -18.85 -7.82 -1.23
CA ARG A 182 -19.34 -6.51 -1.69
C ARG A 182 -19.26 -5.44 -0.60
N GLU A 183 -19.73 -5.71 0.60
CA GLU A 183 -19.91 -4.71 1.66
C GLU A 183 -18.57 -4.10 2.10
N LYS A 184 -17.60 -4.95 2.45
CA LYS A 184 -16.27 -4.51 2.89
C LYS A 184 -15.51 -3.75 1.81
N LEU A 185 -15.63 -4.19 0.55
CA LEU A 185 -15.02 -3.48 -0.58
C LEU A 185 -15.68 -2.11 -0.81
N LEU A 186 -17.00 -2.00 -0.61
CA LEU A 186 -17.71 -0.74 -0.74
C LEU A 186 -17.34 0.24 0.39
N GLU A 187 -17.18 -0.24 1.63
CA GLU A 187 -16.69 0.58 2.75
C GLU A 187 -15.27 1.10 2.50
N ASN A 188 -14.38 0.22 2.03
CA ASN A 188 -13.01 0.62 1.66
C ASN A 188 -13.01 1.63 0.50
N TYR A 189 -13.88 1.43 -0.49
CA TYR A 189 -14.08 2.38 -1.60
C TYR A 189 -14.56 3.74 -1.09
N ASN A 190 -15.59 3.78 -0.24
CA ASN A 190 -16.14 5.02 0.32
C ASN A 190 -15.12 5.77 1.17
N THR A 191 -14.15 5.07 1.78
CA THR A 191 -13.07 5.70 2.56
C THR A 191 -12.07 6.44 1.66
N LEU A 192 -11.98 6.09 0.37
CA LEU A 192 -11.07 6.68 -0.60
C LEU A 192 -11.69 7.84 -1.42
N MET A 193 -13.01 7.93 -1.47
CA MET A 193 -13.77 8.94 -2.25
C MET A 193 -14.14 10.15 -1.40
#